data_AF-A0A8J8C0V6-F1
#
_entry.id   AF-A0A8J8C0V6-F1
#
_cell.length_a   1.000
_cell.length_b   1.000
_cell.length_c   1.000
_cell.angle_alpha   90.00
_cell.angle_beta   90.00
_cell.angle_gamma   90.00
#
_symmetry.space_group_name_H-M   'P 1'
#
loop_
_entity.id
_entity.type
_entity.pdbx_description
1 polymer ?
#
loop_
_entity_poly.entity_id
_entity_poly.type
_entity_poly.pdbx_seq_one_letter_code
_entity_poly.pdbx_strand_id
1 'polypeptide(L)'
;MKEEGKTIRYEKDDVVIGEGIWRVFEHNKKSHSIQTIWGGKAHYLCARCTGTYIGIALFSVFSIFLLLSGNPFHISGNIAFGCAWLMAIPAVVDWSTSKTNLRSTNNMIRCITGFSLGIGIVIYFWIGWSLTYTVIFLFLNRAFVMLPVGIVYLTREGWSLSDIVRCQKRIALGMFRMWVKQLKQISHPKSPEKENTRDLKHFNVAKIPPVSVTSSNDDCNWCGLCLCLALFCCVCSKAGFTCAGCL
;
A
#
# COMPACT_ATOMS: atom_id res chain seq x y z
N MET A 1 33.83 3.80 -30.16
CA MET A 1 34.11 3.89 -28.70
C MET A 1 33.09 3.03 -27.98
N LYS A 2 33.52 1.94 -27.34
CA LYS A 2 32.67 1.11 -26.47
C LYS A 2 32.69 1.77 -25.10
N GLU A 3 31.54 2.21 -24.59
CA GLU A 3 31.42 2.66 -23.21
C GLU A 3 31.48 1.43 -22.29
N GLU A 4 32.58 1.31 -21.54
CA GLU A 4 32.77 0.28 -20.53
C GLU A 4 31.85 0.57 -19.34
N GLY A 5 30.88 -0.33 -19.12
CA GLY A 5 29.94 -0.26 -18.01
C GLY A 5 30.63 -0.47 -16.66
N LYS A 6 30.93 0.64 -15.97
CA LYS A 6 31.28 0.62 -14.54
C LYS A 6 30.06 0.17 -13.73
N THR A 7 30.12 -1.04 -13.21
CA THR A 7 29.20 -1.56 -12.19
C THR A 7 29.58 -0.96 -10.85
N ILE A 8 28.83 0.06 -10.41
CA ILE A 8 28.97 0.61 -9.06
C ILE A 8 28.42 -0.44 -8.08
N ARG A 9 29.32 -1.11 -7.33
CA ARG A 9 28.93 -1.92 -6.16
C ARG A 9 28.61 -0.95 -5.03
N TYR A 10 27.39 -1.03 -4.52
CA TYR A 10 26.99 -0.31 -3.32
C TYR A 10 27.46 -1.11 -2.11
N GLU A 11 28.42 -0.54 -1.38
CA GLU A 11 28.91 -1.06 -0.10
C GLU A 11 27.84 -0.83 0.98
N LYS A 12 27.61 -1.87 1.80
CA LYS A 12 26.46 -1.98 2.69
C LYS A 12 26.86 -1.48 4.08
N ASP A 13 27.02 -0.17 4.24
CA ASP A 13 27.49 0.42 5.49
C ASP A 13 26.40 1.17 6.28
N ASP A 14 26.36 0.83 7.57
CA ASP A 14 25.91 1.56 8.76
C ASP A 14 24.58 2.32 8.70
N VAL A 15 23.58 1.71 9.34
CA VAL A 15 22.23 2.22 9.55
C VAL A 15 22.26 3.41 10.51
N VAL A 16 22.55 4.60 9.99
CA VAL A 16 22.33 5.87 10.68
C VAL A 16 20.82 6.05 10.86
N ILE A 17 20.38 6.48 12.04
CA ILE A 17 18.96 6.60 12.46
C ILE A 17 18.10 7.50 11.52
N GLY A 18 18.73 8.27 10.62
CA GLY A 18 18.06 8.98 9.52
C GLY A 18 17.60 8.10 8.34
N GLU A 19 18.08 6.86 8.21
CA GLU A 19 17.75 5.97 7.07
C GLU A 19 16.34 5.34 7.16
N GLY A 20 15.72 5.33 8.34
CA GLY A 20 14.41 4.71 8.53
C GLY A 20 13.30 5.37 7.71
N ILE A 21 13.33 6.70 7.60
CA ILE A 21 12.34 7.48 6.83
C ILE A 21 12.52 7.21 5.33
N TRP A 22 13.76 7.12 4.85
CA TRP A 22 14.06 6.88 3.43
C TRP A 22 13.61 5.50 2.96
N ARG A 23 13.75 4.47 3.80
CA ARG A 23 13.27 3.11 3.48
C ARG A 23 11.77 3.03 3.23
N VAL A 24 10.97 3.95 3.78
CA VAL A 24 9.52 4.02 3.50
C VAL A 24 9.26 4.48 2.06
N PHE A 25 10.15 5.30 1.49
CA PHE A 25 9.98 5.88 0.16
C PHE A 25 10.76 5.15 -0.93
N GLU A 26 11.77 4.37 -0.55
CA GLU A 26 12.56 3.57 -1.47
C GLU A 26 11.77 2.37 -1.98
N HIS A 27 11.53 2.38 -3.29
CA HIS A 27 11.05 1.20 -3.99
C HIS A 27 12.16 0.68 -4.89
N ASN A 28 12.51 -0.59 -4.72
CA ASN A 28 13.63 -1.25 -5.41
C ASN A 28 13.44 -1.41 -6.94
N LYS A 29 12.33 -0.90 -7.51
CA LYS A 29 12.05 -0.94 -8.95
C LYS A 29 12.39 0.39 -9.62
N LYS A 30 13.58 0.45 -10.25
CA LYS A 30 14.09 1.59 -11.04
C LYS A 30 13.09 2.16 -12.06
N SER A 31 12.19 1.33 -12.58
CA SER A 31 11.23 1.71 -13.62
C SER A 31 10.09 2.62 -13.13
N HIS A 32 9.93 2.80 -11.82
CA HIS A 32 8.79 3.52 -11.22
C HIS A 32 9.21 4.58 -10.19
N SER A 33 10.52 4.81 -10.09
CA SER A 33 11.14 5.75 -9.17
C SER A 33 11.70 6.96 -9.89
N ILE A 34 11.65 8.12 -9.23
CA ILE A 34 12.40 9.32 -9.58
C ILE A 34 13.70 9.26 -8.79
N GLN A 35 14.83 9.33 -9.48
CA GLN A 35 16.14 9.39 -8.85
C GLN A 35 16.40 10.83 -8.38
N THR A 36 16.71 10.99 -7.10
CA THR A 36 17.15 12.26 -6.53
C THR A 36 18.52 12.04 -5.87
N ILE A 37 19.38 13.06 -5.86
CA ILE A 37 20.69 12.99 -5.21
C ILE A 37 20.63 13.90 -3.99
N TRP A 38 20.75 13.32 -2.80
CA TRP A 38 20.81 14.08 -1.55
C TRP A 38 21.96 13.56 -0.70
N GLY A 39 22.87 14.46 -0.31
CA GLY A 39 23.98 14.15 0.60
C GLY A 39 24.99 13.19 -0.04
N GLY A 40 25.17 13.28 -1.36
CA GLY A 40 26.04 12.39 -2.13
C GLY A 40 25.48 10.98 -2.37
N LYS A 41 24.30 10.64 -1.83
CA LYS A 41 23.63 9.36 -2.06
C LYS A 41 22.46 9.53 -3.04
N ALA A 42 22.27 8.53 -3.91
CA ALA A 42 21.13 8.46 -4.81
C ALA A 42 19.94 7.80 -4.11
N HIS A 43 18.81 8.48 -4.07
CA HIS A 43 17.55 8.01 -3.49
C HIS A 43 16.52 7.78 -4.58
N TYR A 44 15.74 6.71 -4.46
CA TYR A 44 14.75 6.31 -5.47
C TYR A 44 13.33 6.49 -4.93
N LEU A 45 12.76 7.67 -5.14
CA LEU A 45 11.43 8.01 -4.63
C LEU A 45 10.35 7.53 -5.60
N CYS A 46 9.29 6.86 -5.10
CA CYS A 46 8.15 6.50 -5.95
C CYS A 46 7.51 7.75 -6.58
N ALA A 47 7.49 7.80 -7.92
CA ALA A 47 6.98 8.96 -8.66
C ALA A 47 5.54 9.35 -8.26
N ARG A 48 4.70 8.36 -7.97
CA ARG A 48 3.32 8.59 -7.53
C ARG A 48 3.24 9.15 -6.12
N CYS A 49 4.01 8.60 -5.19
CA CYS A 49 4.05 9.09 -3.82
C CYS A 49 4.52 10.54 -3.80
N THR A 50 5.58 10.84 -4.55
CA THR A 50 6.07 12.22 -4.73
C THR A 50 4.97 13.16 -5.23
N GLY A 51 4.26 12.80 -6.31
CA GLY A 51 3.13 13.58 -6.80
C GLY A 51 2.05 13.77 -5.74
N THR A 52 1.67 12.70 -5.03
CA THR A 52 0.65 12.72 -3.98
C THR A 52 1.03 13.69 -2.85
N TYR A 53 2.26 13.64 -2.35
CA TYR A 53 2.72 14.55 -1.31
C TYR A 53 2.79 16.01 -1.77
N ILE A 54 3.23 16.25 -3.02
CA ILE A 54 3.21 17.60 -3.60
C ILE A 54 1.76 18.12 -3.68
N GLY A 55 0.81 17.27 -4.10
CA GLY A 55 -0.62 17.61 -4.16
C GLY A 55 -1.20 17.95 -2.80
N ILE A 56 -0.89 17.12 -1.79
CA ILE A 56 -1.29 17.37 -0.41
C ILE A 56 -0.71 18.69 0.09
N ALA A 57 0.59 18.91 -0.08
CA ALA A 57 1.26 20.10 0.42
C ALA A 57 0.74 21.38 -0.23
N LEU A 58 0.72 21.45 -1.57
CA LEU A 58 0.30 22.65 -2.28
C LEU A 58 -1.17 22.98 -2.05
N PHE A 59 -2.05 21.98 -2.09
CA PHE A 59 -3.47 22.22 -1.87
C PHE A 59 -3.77 22.56 -0.41
N SER A 60 -3.07 21.98 0.56
CA SER A 60 -3.23 22.36 1.98
C SER A 60 -2.81 23.81 2.22
N VAL A 61 -1.67 24.25 1.67
CA VAL A 61 -1.23 25.65 1.76
C VAL A 61 -2.25 26.58 1.11
N PHE A 62 -2.75 26.22 -0.08
CA PHE A 62 -3.80 26.97 -0.76
C PHE A 62 -5.09 27.07 0.07
N SER A 63 -5.55 25.97 0.65
CA SER A 63 -6.74 25.96 1.51
C SER A 63 -6.57 26.80 2.78
N ILE A 64 -5.39 26.75 3.42
CA ILE A 64 -5.07 27.59 4.58
C ILE A 64 -5.05 29.06 4.18
N PHE A 65 -4.45 29.41 3.03
CA PHE A 65 -4.43 30.78 2.52
C PHE A 65 -5.85 31.32 2.28
N LEU A 66 -6.72 30.52 1.65
CA LEU A 66 -8.12 30.89 1.44
C LEU A 66 -8.86 31.13 2.77
N LEU A 67 -8.63 30.27 3.76
CA LEU A 67 -9.20 30.43 5.11
C LEU A 67 -8.77 31.75 5.76
N LEU A 68 -7.47 32.07 5.70
CA LEU A 68 -6.92 33.29 6.28
C LEU A 68 -7.36 34.56 5.54
N SER A 69 -7.65 34.46 4.24
CA SER A 69 -8.15 35.59 3.43
C SER A 69 -9.60 36.00 3.74
N GLY A 70 -10.27 35.34 4.70
CA GLY A 70 -11.67 35.60 5.04
C GLY A 70 -12.67 35.08 4.01
N ASN A 71 -12.20 34.32 3.00
CA ASN A 71 -13.03 33.70 1.97
C ASN A 71 -12.99 32.17 2.13
N PRO A 72 -13.58 31.61 3.21
CA PRO A 72 -13.62 30.17 3.39
C PRO A 72 -14.38 29.54 2.22
N PHE A 73 -13.75 28.53 1.62
CA PHE A 73 -14.31 27.81 0.49
C PHE A 73 -15.47 26.92 0.97
N HIS A 74 -16.69 27.47 0.97
CA HIS A 74 -17.90 26.75 1.37
C HIS A 74 -18.39 25.86 0.22
N ILE A 75 -17.88 24.63 0.16
CA ILE A 75 -18.42 23.58 -0.71
C ILE A 75 -19.36 22.72 0.12
N SER A 76 -20.55 22.38 -0.41
CA SER A 76 -21.42 21.42 0.24
C SER A 76 -20.73 20.06 0.34
N GLY A 77 -20.94 19.33 1.45
CA GLY A 77 -20.22 18.08 1.69
C GLY A 77 -20.35 17.05 0.56
N ASN A 78 -21.52 17.00 -0.10
CA ASN A 78 -21.77 16.11 -1.24
C ASN A 78 -20.94 16.50 -2.47
N ILE A 79 -20.81 17.79 -2.77
CA ILE A 79 -19.99 18.27 -3.89
C ILE A 79 -18.51 18.02 -3.58
N ALA A 80 -18.06 18.34 -2.37
CA ALA A 80 -16.67 18.09 -1.97
C ALA A 80 -16.32 16.60 -2.04
N PHE A 81 -17.23 15.73 -1.62
CA PHE A 81 -17.08 14.28 -1.76
C PHE A 81 -16.96 13.85 -3.22
N GLY A 82 -17.85 14.35 -4.09
CA GLY A 82 -17.80 14.08 -5.54
C GLY A 82 -16.49 14.55 -6.16
N CYS A 83 -16.02 15.76 -5.80
CA CYS A 83 -14.75 16.31 -6.26
C CYS A 83 -13.55 15.48 -5.78
N ALA A 84 -13.53 15.04 -4.51
CA ALA A 84 -12.47 14.19 -3.99
C ALA A 84 -12.35 12.87 -4.77
N TRP A 85 -13.49 12.24 -5.10
CA TRP A 85 -13.52 11.04 -5.94
C TRP A 85 -13.07 11.33 -7.37
N LEU A 86 -13.55 12.41 -7.98
CA LEU A 86 -13.17 12.80 -9.33
C LEU A 86 -11.64 12.98 -9.44
N MET A 87 -11.01 13.54 -8.41
CA MET A 87 -9.56 13.69 -8.32
C MET A 87 -8.81 12.37 -8.03
N ALA A 88 -9.45 11.40 -7.39
CA ALA A 88 -8.84 10.09 -7.13
C ALA A 88 -8.85 9.14 -8.35
N ILE A 89 -9.87 9.25 -9.22
CA ILE A 89 -10.07 8.36 -10.38
C ILE A 89 -8.83 8.25 -11.29
N PRO A 90 -8.14 9.35 -11.69
CA PRO A 90 -6.96 9.27 -12.54
C PRO A 90 -5.84 8.39 -11.96
N ALA A 91 -5.60 8.44 -10.65
CA ALA A 91 -4.60 7.61 -9.99
C ALA A 91 -4.99 6.13 -9.96
N VAL A 92 -6.29 5.85 -9.76
CA VAL A 92 -6.82 4.48 -9.82
C VAL A 92 -6.66 3.90 -11.22
N VAL A 93 -7.06 4.64 -12.26
CA VAL A 93 -6.95 4.20 -13.65
C VAL A 93 -5.50 3.99 -14.04
N ASP A 94 -4.61 4.93 -13.71
CA ASP A 94 -3.17 4.80 -13.97
C ASP A 94 -2.56 3.59 -13.26
N TRP A 95 -2.93 3.34 -12.00
CA TRP A 95 -2.46 2.16 -11.26
C TRP A 95 -2.93 0.86 -11.89
N SER A 96 -4.23 0.75 -12.15
CA SER A 96 -4.84 -0.46 -12.71
C SER A 96 -4.22 -0.78 -14.06
N THR A 97 -4.17 0.20 -14.97
CA THR A 97 -3.60 0.02 -16.32
C THR A 97 -2.10 -0.30 -16.31
N SER A 98 -1.34 0.30 -15.40
CA SER A 98 0.09 0.02 -15.22
C SER A 98 0.33 -1.39 -14.67
N LYS A 99 -0.47 -1.83 -13.69
CA LYS A 99 -0.33 -3.16 -13.09
C LYS A 99 -0.73 -4.28 -14.03
N THR A 100 -1.73 -4.06 -14.86
CA THR A 100 -2.15 -5.02 -15.88
C THR A 100 -1.26 -4.95 -17.12
N ASN A 101 -0.10 -4.27 -17.11
CA ASN A 101 0.76 -4.13 -18.29
C ASN A 101 0.01 -3.72 -19.58
N LEU A 102 -1.10 -2.96 -19.45
CA LEU A 102 -1.87 -2.48 -20.61
C LEU A 102 -1.21 -1.27 -21.26
N ARG A 103 -0.35 -0.57 -20.49
CA ARG A 103 0.31 0.66 -20.90
C ARG A 103 1.74 0.68 -20.35
N SER A 104 2.69 1.18 -21.16
CA SER A 104 4.03 1.48 -20.68
C SER A 104 3.97 2.63 -19.65
N THR A 105 4.68 2.45 -18.55
CA THR A 105 4.53 3.36 -17.41
C THR A 105 5.52 4.52 -17.52
N ASN A 106 5.02 5.76 -17.43
CA ASN A 106 5.84 6.97 -17.45
C ASN A 106 5.79 7.64 -16.06
N ASN A 107 6.95 7.98 -15.50
CA ASN A 107 7.08 8.65 -14.21
C ASN A 107 6.31 9.97 -14.15
N MET A 108 6.26 10.73 -15.24
CA MET A 108 5.53 11.99 -15.30
C MET A 108 4.02 11.79 -15.13
N ILE A 109 3.44 10.82 -15.83
CA ILE A 109 2.01 10.48 -15.71
C ILE A 109 1.70 9.99 -14.29
N ARG A 110 2.58 9.18 -13.71
CA ARG A 110 2.43 8.74 -12.31
C ARG A 110 2.47 9.89 -11.32
N CYS A 111 3.35 10.87 -11.55
CA CYS A 111 3.45 12.06 -10.72
C CYS A 111 2.17 12.90 -10.83
N ILE A 112 1.69 13.19 -12.05
CA ILE A 112 0.47 13.98 -12.29
C ILE A 112 -0.77 13.32 -11.67
N THR A 113 -0.94 12.02 -11.90
CA THR A 113 -2.08 11.29 -11.32
C THR A 113 -1.98 11.17 -9.81
N GLY A 114 -0.78 10.98 -9.26
CA GLY A 114 -0.52 11.07 -7.82
C GLY A 114 -0.86 12.45 -7.26
N PHE A 115 -0.46 13.53 -7.94
CA PHE A 115 -0.78 14.91 -7.57
C PHE A 115 -2.29 15.16 -7.48
N SER A 116 -3.04 14.70 -8.49
CA SER A 116 -4.51 14.75 -8.47
C SER A 116 -5.08 14.00 -7.27
N LEU A 117 -4.59 12.78 -6.98
CA LEU A 117 -4.99 12.03 -5.78
C LEU A 117 -4.70 12.82 -4.48
N GLY A 118 -3.54 13.46 -4.38
CA GLY A 118 -3.17 14.29 -3.24
C GLY A 118 -4.15 15.42 -2.98
N ILE A 119 -4.59 16.12 -4.04
CA ILE A 119 -5.64 17.14 -3.95
C ILE A 119 -6.95 16.52 -3.43
N GLY A 120 -7.36 15.38 -3.99
CA GLY A 120 -8.58 14.68 -3.56
C GLY A 120 -8.55 14.30 -2.07
N ILE A 121 -7.39 13.88 -1.56
CA ILE A 121 -7.19 13.57 -0.13
C ILE A 121 -7.43 14.82 0.74
N VAL A 122 -6.87 15.97 0.38
CA VAL A 122 -7.05 17.20 1.16
C VAL A 122 -8.50 17.67 1.13
N ILE A 123 -9.15 17.66 -0.05
CA ILE A 123 -10.59 17.97 -0.18
C ILE A 123 -11.39 17.08 0.76
N TYR A 124 -11.09 15.78 0.81
CA TYR A 124 -11.78 14.81 1.66
C TYR A 124 -11.62 15.12 3.16
N PHE A 125 -10.40 15.41 3.62
CA PHE A 125 -10.14 15.74 5.03
C PHE A 125 -10.80 17.06 5.46
N TRP A 126 -10.88 18.03 4.55
CA TRP A 126 -11.49 19.33 4.83
C TRP A 126 -12.99 19.27 5.14
N ILE A 127 -13.69 18.22 4.67
CA ILE A 127 -15.13 18.11 4.91
C ILE A 127 -15.45 17.77 6.39
N GLY A 128 -14.46 17.37 7.18
CA GLY A 128 -14.63 17.14 8.62
C GLY A 128 -15.60 15.99 8.97
N TRP A 129 -15.67 14.96 8.12
CA TRP A 129 -16.62 13.86 8.31
C TRP A 129 -16.24 13.02 9.54
N SER A 130 -17.25 12.40 10.16
CA SER A 130 -17.02 11.51 11.30
C SER A 130 -16.08 10.36 10.90
N LEU A 131 -15.30 9.88 11.87
CA LEU A 131 -14.37 8.75 11.70
C LEU A 131 -15.01 7.57 10.95
N THR A 132 -16.30 7.31 11.21
CA THR A 132 -17.10 6.27 10.55
C THR A 132 -17.07 6.40 9.03
N TYR A 133 -17.29 7.59 8.50
CA TYR A 133 -17.28 7.79 7.06
C TYR A 133 -15.90 7.69 6.44
N THR A 134 -14.85 8.12 7.16
CA THR A 134 -13.46 7.90 6.74
C THR A 134 -13.17 6.41 6.59
N VAL A 135 -13.63 5.59 7.54
CA VAL A 135 -13.47 4.13 7.46
C VAL A 135 -14.27 3.56 6.28
N ILE A 136 -15.52 3.97 6.08
CA ILE A 136 -16.36 3.53 4.95
C ILE A 136 -15.70 3.94 3.62
N PHE A 137 -15.22 5.16 3.50
CA PHE A 137 -14.55 5.66 2.30
C PHE A 137 -13.30 4.86 1.98
N LEU A 138 -12.42 4.65 2.97
CA LEU A 138 -11.21 3.85 2.79
C LEU A 138 -11.57 2.42 2.36
N PHE A 139 -12.63 1.84 2.93
CA PHE A 139 -13.11 0.51 2.56
C PHE A 139 -13.65 0.48 1.12
N LEU A 140 -14.52 1.43 0.73
CA LEU A 140 -15.08 1.53 -0.61
C LEU A 140 -14.00 1.78 -1.66
N ASN A 141 -13.06 2.69 -1.39
CA ASN A 141 -11.95 2.98 -2.28
C ASN A 141 -11.09 1.73 -2.49
N ARG A 142 -10.78 1.01 -1.40
CA ARG A 142 -10.03 -0.25 -1.49
C ARG A 142 -10.79 -1.32 -2.27
N ALA A 143 -12.09 -1.50 -2.02
CA ALA A 143 -12.92 -2.46 -2.73
C ALA A 143 -13.00 -2.13 -4.23
N PHE A 144 -13.27 -0.87 -4.57
CA PHE A 144 -13.42 -0.39 -5.94
C PHE A 144 -12.12 -0.49 -6.74
N VAL A 145 -10.97 -0.31 -6.10
CA VAL A 145 -9.66 -0.43 -6.75
C VAL A 145 -9.22 -1.89 -6.88
N MET A 146 -9.36 -2.68 -5.82
CA MET A 146 -8.80 -4.03 -5.78
C MET A 146 -9.69 -5.06 -6.50
N LEU A 147 -11.02 -4.89 -6.51
CA LEU A 147 -11.92 -5.84 -7.18
C LEU A 147 -11.68 -5.89 -8.70
N PRO A 148 -11.70 -4.78 -9.45
CA PRO A 148 -11.50 -4.83 -10.90
C PRO A 148 -10.10 -5.30 -11.27
N VAL A 149 -9.07 -4.83 -10.56
CA VAL A 149 -7.68 -5.27 -10.82
C VAL A 149 -7.50 -6.74 -10.50
N GLY A 150 -8.05 -7.21 -9.38
CA GLY A 150 -8.05 -8.63 -9.02
C GLY A 150 -8.77 -9.48 -10.07
N ILE A 151 -9.95 -9.05 -10.53
CA ILE A 151 -10.72 -9.76 -11.56
C ILE A 151 -9.93 -9.79 -12.89
N VAL A 152 -9.39 -8.67 -13.36
CA VAL A 152 -8.63 -8.61 -14.61
C VAL A 152 -7.34 -9.44 -14.53
N TYR A 153 -6.65 -9.39 -13.39
CA TYR A 153 -5.44 -10.17 -13.17
C TYR A 153 -5.73 -11.67 -13.16
N LEU A 154 -6.74 -12.08 -12.38
CA LEU A 154 -7.10 -13.50 -12.24
C LEU A 154 -7.69 -14.09 -13.54
N THR A 155 -8.49 -13.32 -14.27
CA THR A 155 -9.01 -13.77 -15.58
C THR A 155 -7.88 -13.97 -16.60
N ARG A 156 -6.84 -13.12 -16.59
CA ARG A 156 -5.64 -13.33 -17.41
C ARG A 156 -4.85 -14.59 -17.07
N GLU A 157 -4.80 -14.97 -15.80
CA GLU A 157 -4.18 -16.22 -15.34
C GLU A 157 -5.05 -17.47 -15.58
N GLY A 158 -6.21 -17.28 -16.24
CA GLY A 158 -7.16 -18.33 -16.59
C GLY A 158 -8.00 -18.82 -15.41
N TRP A 159 -8.17 -18.01 -14.35
CA TRP A 159 -9.07 -18.36 -13.25
C TRP A 159 -10.52 -18.11 -13.65
N SER A 160 -11.40 -19.07 -13.34
CA SER A 160 -12.84 -18.85 -13.48
C SER A 160 -13.35 -17.90 -12.39
N LEU A 161 -14.44 -17.18 -12.65
CA LEU A 161 -15.14 -16.37 -11.63
C LEU A 161 -15.45 -17.16 -10.35
N SER A 162 -15.77 -18.45 -10.50
CA SER A 162 -16.03 -19.33 -9.37
C SER A 162 -14.80 -19.59 -8.50
N ASP A 163 -13.61 -19.68 -9.10
CA ASP A 163 -12.34 -19.84 -8.38
C ASP A 163 -11.95 -18.56 -7.64
N ILE A 164 -12.20 -17.41 -8.26
CA ILE A 164 -11.99 -16.09 -7.65
C ILE A 164 -12.86 -15.95 -6.40
N VAL A 165 -14.16 -16.21 -6.51
CA VAL A 165 -15.10 -16.14 -5.38
C VAL A 165 -14.69 -17.13 -4.27
N ARG A 166 -14.24 -18.33 -4.64
CA ARG A 166 -13.78 -19.35 -3.68
C ARG A 166 -12.50 -18.91 -2.95
N CYS A 167 -11.54 -18.30 -3.65
CA CYS A 167 -10.32 -17.75 -3.03
C CYS A 167 -10.67 -16.60 -2.08
N GLN A 168 -11.47 -15.62 -2.52
CA GLN A 168 -11.88 -14.48 -1.70
C GLN A 168 -12.59 -14.94 -0.42
N LYS A 169 -13.46 -15.95 -0.52
CA LYS A 169 -14.11 -16.55 0.66
C LYS A 169 -13.11 -17.18 1.64
N ARG A 170 -12.07 -17.86 1.15
CA ARG A 170 -11.02 -18.44 2.02
C ARG A 170 -10.18 -17.38 2.71
N ILE A 171 -9.78 -16.32 2.00
CA ILE A 171 -9.04 -15.19 2.57
C ILE A 171 -9.87 -14.53 3.65
N ALA A 172 -11.14 -14.22 3.36
CA ALA A 172 -12.05 -13.60 4.32
C ALA A 172 -12.23 -14.43 5.59
N LEU A 173 -12.42 -15.75 5.43
CA LEU A 173 -12.53 -16.66 6.56
C LEU A 173 -11.23 -16.75 7.37
N GLY A 174 -10.07 -16.77 6.70
CA GLY A 174 -8.75 -16.81 7.35
C GLY A 174 -8.51 -15.58 8.22
N MET A 175 -8.82 -14.40 7.69
CA MET A 175 -8.70 -13.15 8.43
C MET A 175 -9.68 -13.02 9.58
N PHE A 176 -10.95 -13.42 9.36
CA PHE A 176 -11.93 -13.47 10.44
C PHE A 176 -11.43 -14.36 11.59
N ARG A 177 -10.85 -15.53 11.29
CA ARG A 177 -10.25 -16.41 12.30
C ARG A 177 -9.08 -15.75 13.03
N MET A 178 -8.20 -15.02 12.34
CA MET A 178 -7.10 -14.29 12.96
C MET A 178 -7.60 -13.18 13.89
N TRP A 179 -8.58 -12.40 13.44
CA TRP A 179 -9.19 -11.34 14.23
C TRP A 179 -9.88 -11.89 15.49
N VAL A 180 -10.66 -12.97 15.35
CA VAL A 180 -11.28 -13.65 16.51
C VAL A 180 -10.22 -14.17 17.49
N LYS A 181 -9.07 -14.68 17.01
CA LYS A 181 -7.96 -15.09 17.88
C LYS A 181 -7.37 -13.90 18.66
N GLN A 182 -7.18 -12.75 18.01
CA GLN A 182 -6.70 -11.54 18.68
C GLN A 182 -7.70 -11.01 19.70
N LEU A 183 -8.99 -11.00 19.38
CA LEU A 183 -10.03 -10.62 20.34
C LEU A 183 -10.05 -11.53 21.57
N LYS A 184 -9.89 -12.85 21.39
CA LYS A 184 -9.78 -13.80 22.51
C LYS A 184 -8.55 -13.55 23.38
N GLN A 185 -7.43 -13.12 22.79
CA GLN A 185 -6.24 -12.74 23.55
C GLN A 185 -6.46 -11.46 24.37
N ILE A 186 -7.22 -10.50 23.84
CA ILE A 186 -7.57 -9.26 24.55
C ILE A 186 -8.59 -9.52 25.66
N SER A 187 -9.57 -10.41 25.45
CA SER A 187 -10.63 -10.70 26.43
C SER A 187 -10.15 -11.56 27.61
N HIS A 188 -9.10 -12.36 27.40
CA HIS A 188 -8.47 -13.16 28.46
C HIS A 188 -6.97 -12.88 28.46
N PRO A 189 -6.54 -11.73 29.02
CA PRO A 189 -5.12 -11.50 29.21
C PRO A 189 -4.61 -12.61 30.12
N LYS A 190 -3.81 -13.53 29.58
CA LYS A 190 -3.09 -14.49 30.42
C LYS A 190 -2.30 -13.64 31.41
N SER A 191 -2.49 -13.92 32.71
CA SER A 191 -1.60 -13.35 33.72
C SER A 191 -0.16 -13.59 33.27
N PRO A 192 0.77 -12.66 33.50
CA PRO A 192 2.17 -12.86 33.19
C PRO A 192 2.71 -14.03 34.02
N GLU A 193 2.51 -15.23 33.50
CA GLU A 193 3.12 -16.45 33.99
C GLU A 193 4.61 -16.26 33.70
N LYS A 194 5.44 -16.32 34.74
CA LYS A 194 6.88 -16.16 34.64
C LYS A 194 7.39 -17.17 33.61
N GLU A 195 7.61 -16.68 32.39
CA GLU A 195 8.10 -17.48 31.27
C GLU A 195 9.50 -17.95 31.65
N ASN A 196 9.56 -19.19 32.14
CA ASN A 196 10.78 -19.83 32.60
C ASN A 196 11.65 -20.07 31.37
N THR A 197 12.65 -19.22 31.18
CA THR A 197 13.55 -19.14 30.01
C THR A 197 14.43 -20.39 29.79
N ARG A 198 14.14 -21.53 30.44
CA ARG A 198 14.94 -22.75 30.36
C ARG A 198 14.50 -23.77 29.30
N ASP A 199 13.28 -23.72 28.76
CA ASP A 199 12.75 -24.82 27.94
C ASP A 199 12.78 -24.62 26.41
N LEU A 200 13.34 -23.51 25.89
CA LEU A 200 13.39 -23.25 24.44
C LEU A 200 14.48 -24.02 23.67
N LYS A 201 15.22 -24.96 24.28
CA LYS A 201 16.30 -25.69 23.60
C LYS A 201 15.89 -26.96 22.85
N HIS A 202 14.65 -27.44 22.96
CA HIS A 202 14.26 -28.76 22.40
C HIS A 202 12.94 -28.77 21.62
N PHE A 203 12.67 -27.77 20.78
CA PHE A 203 11.58 -27.88 19.79
C PHE A 203 12.10 -28.39 18.45
N ASN A 204 12.08 -29.72 18.29
CA ASN A 204 12.31 -30.39 17.02
C ASN A 204 11.06 -30.26 16.13
N VAL A 205 11.14 -29.38 15.12
CA VAL A 205 10.08 -29.20 14.11
C VAL A 205 10.18 -30.33 13.09
N ALA A 206 9.50 -31.44 13.35
CA ALA A 206 9.35 -32.53 12.39
C ALA A 206 7.91 -32.60 11.86
N LYS A 207 7.82 -32.60 10.52
CA LYS A 207 6.69 -33.01 9.66
C LYS A 207 5.43 -32.14 9.64
N ILE A 208 5.54 -31.02 8.94
CA ILE A 208 4.44 -30.49 8.12
C ILE A 208 4.91 -30.62 6.66
N PRO A 209 4.12 -31.17 5.72
CA PRO A 209 4.53 -31.21 4.32
C PRO A 209 4.75 -29.78 3.80
N PRO A 210 5.87 -29.52 3.09
CA PRO A 210 6.18 -28.17 2.65
C PRO A 210 5.15 -27.72 1.63
N VAL A 211 4.31 -26.77 2.01
CA VAL A 211 3.80 -25.80 1.04
C VAL A 211 5.03 -24.96 0.69
N SER A 212 5.51 -25.05 -0.55
CA SER A 212 6.61 -24.23 -1.04
C SER A 212 6.18 -22.77 -1.09
N VAL A 213 6.17 -22.11 0.07
CA VAL A 213 6.20 -20.66 0.16
C VAL A 213 7.64 -20.30 -0.17
N THR A 214 7.89 -19.79 -1.37
CA THR A 214 9.17 -19.16 -1.69
C THR A 214 9.29 -17.91 -0.82
N SER A 215 9.95 -18.04 0.33
CA SER A 215 10.18 -16.97 1.32
C SER A 215 11.32 -16.05 0.86
N SER A 216 11.19 -15.43 -0.31
CA SER A 216 12.17 -14.45 -0.80
C SER A 216 11.73 -12.99 -0.59
N ASN A 217 10.69 -12.72 0.21
CA ASN A 217 10.21 -11.35 0.42
C ASN A 217 9.87 -11.10 1.90
N ASP A 218 10.89 -10.75 2.68
CA ASP A 218 10.78 -10.15 4.01
C ASP A 218 10.33 -8.67 3.97
N ASP A 219 10.00 -8.13 2.79
CA ASP A 219 9.80 -6.69 2.56
C ASP A 219 8.37 -6.17 2.88
N CYS A 220 7.44 -6.99 3.36
CA CYS A 220 6.06 -6.55 3.62
C CYS A 220 5.80 -6.07 5.07
N ASN A 221 6.71 -5.25 5.62
CA ASN A 221 6.57 -4.69 6.97
C ASN A 221 5.41 -3.67 7.12
N TRP A 222 4.74 -3.28 6.04
CA TRP A 222 3.62 -2.32 6.06
C TRP A 222 2.25 -2.94 6.41
N CYS A 223 2.13 -4.28 6.55
CA CYS A 223 0.84 -4.91 6.85
C CYS A 223 0.42 -4.86 8.33
N GLY A 224 1.26 -4.36 9.25
CA GLY A 224 0.99 -4.37 10.70
C GLY A 224 -0.20 -3.49 11.13
N LEU A 225 -0.43 -2.36 10.48
CA LEU A 225 -1.59 -1.49 10.74
C LEU A 225 -2.86 -1.92 9.96
N CYS A 226 -2.76 -2.99 9.16
CA CYS A 226 -3.76 -3.43 8.18
C CYS A 226 -4.58 -4.64 8.62
N LEU A 227 -4.85 -4.87 9.92
CA LEU A 227 -5.68 -6.03 10.30
C LEU A 227 -7.11 -5.95 9.72
N CYS A 228 -7.65 -4.74 9.52
CA CYS A 228 -8.92 -4.50 8.81
C CYS A 228 -8.78 -4.40 7.28
N LEU A 229 -7.57 -4.12 6.76
CA LEU A 229 -7.32 -3.88 5.33
C LEU A 229 -6.69 -5.08 4.59
N ALA A 230 -6.18 -6.07 5.32
CA ALA A 230 -5.55 -7.25 4.72
C ALA A 230 -6.52 -8.11 3.88
N LEU A 231 -7.85 -7.89 4.02
CA LEU A 231 -8.88 -8.63 3.27
C LEU A 231 -8.72 -8.43 1.76
N PHE A 232 -8.17 -7.28 1.38
CA PHE A 232 -8.03 -6.86 0.00
C PHE A 232 -6.58 -6.86 -0.48
N CYS A 233 -5.60 -7.12 0.39
CA CYS A 233 -4.19 -7.10 0.02
C CYS A 233 -3.66 -8.43 -0.49
N CYS A 234 -4.30 -9.57 -0.23
CA CYS A 234 -3.79 -10.86 -0.69
C CYS A 234 -4.46 -11.28 -2.01
N VAL A 235 -3.66 -11.57 -3.03
CA VAL A 235 -4.14 -12.18 -4.28
C VAL A 235 -3.66 -13.62 -4.29
N CYS A 236 -4.58 -14.57 -4.51
CA CYS A 236 -4.18 -15.96 -4.79
C CYS A 236 -3.53 -16.01 -6.18
N SER A 237 -2.30 -16.51 -6.26
CA SER A 237 -1.67 -16.94 -7.49
C SER A 237 -1.63 -18.47 -7.54
N LYS A 238 -1.49 -19.05 -8.74
CA LYS A 238 -1.18 -20.48 -8.90
C LYS A 238 0.13 -20.88 -8.18
N ALA A 239 1.03 -19.92 -7.94
CA ALA A 239 2.28 -20.12 -7.22
C ALA A 239 2.18 -19.92 -5.69
N GLY A 240 1.02 -19.55 -5.14
CA GLY A 240 0.82 -19.30 -3.70
C GLY A 240 0.11 -17.97 -3.39
N PHE A 241 0.10 -17.56 -2.11
CA PHE A 241 -0.44 -16.27 -1.69
C PHE A 241 0.60 -15.17 -1.85
N THR A 242 0.28 -14.12 -2.60
CA THR A 242 1.15 -12.94 -2.75
C THR A 242 0.39 -11.68 -2.39
N CYS A 243 1.06 -10.73 -1.72
CA CYS A 243 0.49 -9.42 -1.48
C CYS A 243 0.33 -8.67 -2.82
N ALA A 244 -0.82 -8.07 -3.08
CA ALA A 244 -1.15 -7.24 -4.24
C ALA A 244 -0.23 -6.03 -4.39
N GLY A 245 0.38 -5.57 -3.29
CA GLY A 245 1.45 -4.56 -3.34
C GLY A 245 2.76 -5.10 -3.90
N CYS A 246 2.99 -6.42 -3.79
CA CYS A 246 4.21 -7.12 -4.20
C CYS A 246 4.12 -7.78 -5.60
N LEU A 247 2.93 -7.90 -6.19
CA LEU A 247 2.73 -8.21 -7.62
C LEU A 247 3.18 -7.02 -8.47
#